data_AF-A0A1F7T8Z1-F1
#
_entry.id   AF-A0A1F7T8Z1-F1
#
_cell.length_a   1.000
_cell.length_b   1.000
_cell.length_c   1.000
_cell.angle_alpha   90.00
_cell.angle_beta   90.00
_cell.angle_gamma   90.00
#
_symmetry.space_group_name_H-M   'P 1'
#
loop_
_entity.id
_entity.type
_entity.pdbx_description
1 polymer ?
#
loop_
_entity_poly.entity_id
_entity_poly.type
_entity_poly.pdbx_seq_one_letter_code
_entity_poly.pdbx_strand_id
1 'polypeptide(L)'
;MKEMTARLREMLTMFLVLVTAIVVVFVAQLTLEVRSELVRVKTAIQAIRTDPKAREASLQPFAVFDEKCVSCHSDRKFLGVHGTSSELQGIIAKMEKLPDVRLSAQERDRVHASLELLKCVRCHGEVNLKKLAPMGTAERLEIIRRMREKPDSGMAPEESAEILRAYQKIQGF
;
A
#
# COMPACT_ATOMS: atom_id res chain seq x y z
N MET A 1 -54.31 40.75 -21.43
CA MET A 1 -52.90 40.63 -20.97
C MET A 1 -52.74 39.75 -19.72
N LYS A 2 -53.47 39.96 -18.62
CA LYS A 2 -53.32 39.15 -17.36
C LYS A 2 -53.54 37.64 -17.52
N GLU A 3 -54.52 37.21 -18.33
CA GLU A 3 -54.77 35.78 -18.59
C GLU A 3 -53.66 35.12 -19.41
N MET A 4 -53.10 35.84 -20.39
CA MET A 4 -52.02 35.33 -21.24
C MET A 4 -50.73 35.12 -20.44
N THR A 5 -50.43 36.02 -19.50
CA THR A 5 -49.30 35.87 -18.57
C THR A 5 -49.48 34.73 -17.56
N ALA A 6 -50.71 34.43 -17.15
CA ALA A 6 -51.00 33.33 -16.24
C ALA A 6 -50.78 31.97 -16.91
N ARG A 7 -51.30 31.79 -18.14
CA ARG A 7 -51.11 30.56 -18.93
C ARG A 7 -49.64 30.33 -19.30
N LEU A 8 -48.91 31.39 -19.65
CA LEU A 8 -47.48 31.31 -19.93
C LEU A 8 -46.68 30.85 -18.70
N ARG A 9 -47.04 31.34 -17.50
CA ARG A 9 -46.41 30.93 -16.24
C ARG A 9 -46.69 29.47 -15.90
N GLU A 10 -47.92 28.99 -16.13
CA GLU A 10 -48.29 27.58 -15.92
C GLU A 10 -47.51 26.66 -16.86
N MET A 11 -47.43 27.01 -18.15
CA MET A 11 -46.63 26.25 -19.12
C MET A 11 -45.14 26.23 -18.76
N LEU A 12 -44.58 27.37 -18.32
CA LEU A 12 -43.18 27.47 -17.92
C LEU A 12 -42.90 26.62 -16.67
N THR A 13 -43.82 26.62 -15.71
CA THR A 13 -43.73 25.79 -14.49
C THR A 13 -43.78 24.30 -14.85
N MET A 14 -44.72 23.89 -15.70
CA MET A 14 -44.83 22.50 -16.16
C MET A 14 -43.58 22.04 -16.91
N PHE A 15 -43.02 22.90 -17.77
CA PHE A 15 -41.77 22.63 -18.48
C PHE A 15 -40.58 22.51 -17.51
N LEU A 16 -40.46 23.42 -16.54
CA LEU A 16 -39.42 23.37 -15.52
C LEU A 16 -39.50 22.10 -14.67
N VAL A 17 -40.70 21.70 -14.25
CA VAL A 17 -40.92 20.45 -13.51
C VAL A 17 -40.50 19.25 -14.36
N LEU A 18 -40.88 19.21 -15.64
CA LEU A 18 -40.49 18.14 -16.56
C LEU A 18 -38.97 18.05 -16.73
N VAL A 19 -38.31 19.18 -17.01
CA VAL A 19 -36.84 19.23 -17.16
C VAL A 19 -36.15 18.81 -15.86
N THR A 20 -36.63 19.29 -14.71
CA THR A 20 -36.08 18.92 -13.40
C THR A 20 -36.24 17.42 -13.16
N ALA A 21 -37.40 16.85 -13.47
CA ALA A 21 -37.64 15.40 -13.33
C ALA A 21 -36.68 14.60 -14.22
N ILE A 22 -36.46 15.01 -15.47
CA ILE A 22 -35.51 14.36 -16.38
C ILE A 22 -34.09 14.42 -15.82
N VAL A 23 -33.64 15.58 -15.35
CA VAL A 23 -32.30 15.76 -14.77
C VAL A 23 -32.13 14.89 -13.52
N VAL A 24 -33.13 14.83 -12.64
CA VAL A 24 -33.09 14.00 -11.43
C VAL A 24 -32.98 12.52 -11.78
N VAL A 25 -33.77 12.03 -12.75
CA VAL A 25 -33.70 10.64 -13.21
C VAL A 25 -32.33 10.33 -13.81
N PHE A 26 -31.80 11.23 -14.63
CA PHE A 26 -30.49 11.07 -15.26
C PHE A 26 -29.34 11.02 -14.22
N VAL A 27 -29.34 11.93 -13.25
CA VAL A 27 -28.35 11.94 -12.15
C VAL A 27 -28.47 10.68 -11.30
N ALA A 28 -29.69 10.22 -11.02
CA ALA A 28 -29.92 8.98 -10.28
C ALA A 28 -29.36 7.76 -11.05
N GLN A 29 -29.59 7.68 -12.36
CA GLN A 29 -29.02 6.62 -13.21
C GLN A 29 -27.48 6.64 -13.20
N LEU A 30 -26.86 7.80 -13.43
CA LEU A 30 -25.41 7.94 -13.35
C LEU A 30 -24.85 7.53 -11.98
N THR A 31 -25.53 7.90 -10.91
CA THR A 31 -25.10 7.54 -9.55
C THR A 31 -25.16 6.02 -9.33
N LEU A 32 -26.20 5.35 -9.84
CA LEU A 32 -26.34 3.90 -9.77
C LEU A 32 -25.26 3.20 -10.59
N GLU A 33 -24.97 3.68 -11.80
CA GLU A 33 -23.91 3.13 -12.66
C GLU A 33 -22.53 3.28 -12.02
N VAL A 34 -22.18 4.48 -11.54
CA VAL A 34 -20.92 4.73 -10.84
C VAL A 34 -20.79 3.86 -9.59
N ARG A 35 -21.88 3.70 -8.82
CA ARG A 35 -21.87 2.81 -7.66
C ARG A 35 -21.63 1.36 -8.07
N SER A 36 -22.21 0.91 -9.18
CA SER A 36 -22.04 -0.46 -9.68
C SER A 36 -20.60 -0.72 -10.14
N GLU A 37 -19.98 0.23 -10.84
CA GLU A 37 -18.59 0.17 -11.25
C GLU A 37 -17.64 0.23 -10.05
N LEU A 38 -17.92 1.08 -9.06
CA LEU A 38 -17.17 1.11 -7.80
C LEU A 38 -17.24 -0.22 -7.06
N VAL A 39 -18.42 -0.86 -7.03
CA VAL A 39 -18.57 -2.19 -6.42
C VAL A 39 -17.75 -3.22 -7.20
N ARG A 40 -17.79 -3.21 -8.53
CA ARG A 40 -16.99 -4.13 -9.38
C ARG A 40 -15.50 -3.96 -9.13
N VAL A 41 -15.00 -2.72 -9.15
CA VAL A 41 -13.60 -2.40 -8.87
C VAL A 41 -13.22 -2.84 -7.46
N LYS A 42 -14.05 -2.55 -6.46
CA LYS A 42 -13.83 -2.98 -5.07
C LYS A 42 -13.74 -4.50 -4.97
N THR A 43 -14.65 -5.23 -5.63
CA THR A 43 -14.65 -6.70 -5.65
C THR A 43 -13.42 -7.25 -6.37
N ALA A 44 -13.01 -6.66 -7.49
CA ALA A 44 -11.80 -7.06 -8.21
C ALA A 44 -10.53 -6.83 -7.37
N ILE A 45 -10.41 -5.67 -6.72
CA ILE A 45 -9.31 -5.37 -5.78
C ILE A 45 -9.33 -6.36 -4.62
N GLN A 46 -10.49 -6.66 -4.06
CA GLN A 46 -10.61 -7.66 -2.99
C GLN A 46 -10.18 -9.04 -3.46
N ALA A 47 -10.59 -9.47 -4.64
CA ALA A 47 -10.18 -10.75 -5.22
C ALA A 47 -8.65 -10.85 -5.38
N ILE A 48 -8.02 -9.80 -5.92
CA ILE A 48 -6.56 -9.71 -6.04
C ILE A 48 -5.91 -9.68 -4.64
N ARG A 49 -6.48 -8.94 -3.69
CA ARG A 49 -5.97 -8.85 -2.31
C ARG A 49 -6.08 -10.18 -1.56
N THR A 50 -7.04 -11.03 -1.89
CA THR A 50 -7.19 -12.36 -1.29
C THR A 50 -6.46 -13.47 -2.04
N ASP A 51 -6.01 -13.23 -3.28
CA ASP A 51 -5.25 -14.21 -4.04
C ASP A 51 -3.85 -14.39 -3.43
N PRO A 52 -3.55 -15.57 -2.85
CA PRO A 52 -2.25 -15.81 -2.22
C PRO A 52 -1.09 -15.69 -3.21
N LYS A 53 -1.27 -16.08 -4.48
CA LYS A 53 -0.20 -15.97 -5.49
C LYS A 53 0.07 -14.52 -5.84
N ALA A 54 -0.97 -13.70 -5.97
CA ALA A 54 -0.83 -12.27 -6.21
C ALA A 54 -0.13 -11.56 -5.03
N ARG A 55 -0.46 -11.93 -3.78
CA ARG A 55 0.19 -11.38 -2.58
C ARG A 55 1.65 -11.79 -2.43
N GLU A 56 1.99 -13.02 -2.83
CA GLU A 56 3.36 -13.51 -2.87
C GLU A 56 4.17 -12.78 -3.94
N ALA A 57 3.61 -12.66 -5.15
CA ALA A 57 4.24 -11.94 -6.26
C ALA A 57 4.38 -10.44 -6.01
N SER A 58 3.45 -9.83 -5.27
CA SER A 58 3.50 -8.40 -4.95
C SER A 58 4.54 -8.04 -3.90
N LEU A 59 5.00 -9.00 -3.09
CA LEU A 59 6.10 -8.75 -2.17
C LEU A 59 7.42 -8.76 -2.93
N GLN A 60 7.94 -7.57 -3.21
CA GLN A 60 9.30 -7.37 -3.72
C GLN A 60 10.11 -6.64 -2.65
N PRO A 61 10.62 -7.36 -1.64
CA PRO A 61 11.12 -6.76 -0.42
C PRO A 61 12.40 -5.93 -0.62
N PHE A 62 13.11 -6.09 -1.74
CA PHE A 62 14.38 -5.43 -1.98
C PHE A 62 14.46 -4.67 -3.31
N ALA A 63 13.39 -4.66 -4.12
CA ALA A 63 13.38 -3.99 -5.43
C ALA A 63 13.70 -2.50 -5.35
N VAL A 64 13.35 -1.83 -4.24
CA VAL A 64 13.66 -0.41 -4.05
C VAL A 64 15.17 -0.14 -4.01
N PHE A 65 15.99 -1.12 -3.61
CA PHE A 65 17.44 -0.97 -3.63
C PHE A 65 17.97 -0.96 -5.06
N ASP A 66 17.48 -1.89 -5.89
CA ASP A 66 17.82 -1.98 -7.32
C ASP A 66 17.36 -0.72 -8.09
N GLU A 67 16.22 -0.15 -7.70
CA GLU A 67 15.68 1.04 -8.34
C GLU A 67 16.37 2.34 -7.91
N LYS A 68 16.77 2.45 -6.63
CA LYS A 68 17.10 3.75 -6.01
C LYS A 68 18.46 3.82 -5.33
N CYS A 69 19.10 2.69 -5.05
CA CYS A 69 20.30 2.66 -4.22
C CYS A 69 21.53 2.14 -4.95
N VAL A 70 21.38 1.36 -6.02
CA VAL A 70 22.51 0.77 -6.77
C VAL A 70 23.34 1.79 -7.59
N SER A 71 22.83 3.01 -7.79
CA SER A 71 23.61 4.08 -8.44
C SER A 71 24.80 4.55 -7.60
N CYS A 72 24.69 4.45 -6.27
CA CYS A 72 25.71 4.88 -5.30
C CYS A 72 26.27 3.73 -4.43
N HIS A 73 25.62 2.56 -4.44
CA HIS A 73 26.00 1.39 -3.66
C HIS A 73 26.16 0.17 -4.57
N SER A 74 27.15 -0.68 -4.31
CA SER A 74 27.21 -1.99 -4.96
C SER A 74 26.35 -3.01 -4.20
N ASP A 75 25.82 -4.02 -4.91
CA ASP A 75 25.00 -5.11 -4.37
C ASP A 75 25.65 -5.77 -3.13
N ARG A 76 26.99 -5.83 -3.12
CA ARG A 76 27.80 -6.37 -2.02
C ARG A 76 27.57 -5.64 -0.69
N LYS A 77 27.19 -4.35 -0.71
CA LYS A 77 26.88 -3.58 0.51
C LYS A 77 25.53 -3.96 1.12
N PHE A 78 24.61 -4.50 0.33
CA PHE A 78 23.30 -4.97 0.81
C PHE A 78 23.31 -6.43 1.27
N LEU A 79 24.39 -7.18 1.01
CA LEU A 79 24.55 -8.59 1.42
C LEU A 79 25.25 -8.77 2.78
N GLY A 80 25.66 -7.67 3.44
CA GLY A 80 26.31 -7.71 4.76
C GLY A 80 25.35 -8.04 5.92
N VAL A 81 25.90 -8.30 7.11
CA VAL A 81 25.11 -8.31 8.34
C VAL A 81 24.57 -6.91 8.56
N HIS A 82 23.25 -6.78 8.52
CA HIS A 82 22.59 -5.51 8.76
C HIS A 82 22.43 -5.30 10.25
N GLY A 83 22.79 -4.10 10.69
CA GLY A 83 22.73 -3.72 12.10
C GLY A 83 21.32 -3.83 12.70
N THR A 84 21.28 -3.63 14.00
CA THR A 84 20.05 -3.47 14.80
C THR A 84 19.12 -2.37 14.24
N SER A 85 17.85 -2.35 14.67
CA SER A 85 16.86 -1.33 14.25
C SER A 85 17.40 0.11 14.36
N SER A 86 18.11 0.40 15.45
CA SER A 86 18.69 1.73 15.70
C SER A 86 19.82 2.09 14.71
N GLU A 87 20.66 1.12 14.34
CA GLU A 87 21.72 1.31 13.36
C GLU A 87 21.15 1.57 11.96
N LEU A 88 20.12 0.82 11.58
CA LEU A 88 19.42 1.01 10.31
C LEU A 88 18.71 2.37 10.24
N GLN A 89 17.98 2.76 11.29
CA GLN A 89 17.39 4.10 11.37
C GLN A 89 18.45 5.21 11.27
N GLY A 90 19.59 5.03 11.94
CA GLY A 90 20.70 5.96 11.87
C GLY A 90 21.34 6.07 10.48
N ILE A 91 21.44 4.96 9.74
CA ILE A 91 21.93 4.95 8.36
C ILE A 91 20.99 5.74 7.46
N ILE A 92 19.69 5.51 7.57
CA ILE A 92 18.70 6.18 6.72
C ILE A 92 18.64 7.68 7.02
N ALA A 93 18.61 8.06 8.30
CA ALA A 93 18.63 9.48 8.71
C ALA A 93 19.91 10.21 8.25
N LYS A 94 21.02 9.50 8.04
CA LYS A 94 22.23 10.07 7.42
C LYS A 94 22.08 10.20 5.91
N MET A 95 21.50 9.22 5.23
CA MET A 95 21.24 9.28 3.79
C MET A 95 20.31 10.44 3.42
N GLU A 96 19.32 10.75 4.27
CA GLU A 96 18.41 11.88 4.07
C GLU A 96 19.10 13.25 4.03
N LYS A 97 20.31 13.36 4.58
CA LYS A 97 21.09 14.61 4.60
C LYS A 97 21.94 14.81 3.34
N LEU A 98 21.97 13.83 2.43
CA LEU A 98 22.80 13.89 1.23
C LEU A 98 22.06 14.64 0.10
N PRO A 99 22.70 15.63 -0.55
CA PRO A 99 22.06 16.48 -1.56
C PRO A 99 21.66 15.73 -2.83
N ASP A 100 22.34 14.62 -3.12
CA ASP A 100 22.13 13.81 -4.33
C ASP A 100 21.05 12.71 -4.13
N VAL A 101 20.53 12.55 -2.92
CA VAL A 101 19.49 11.56 -2.61
C VAL A 101 18.12 12.21 -2.76
N ARG A 102 17.44 11.91 -3.87
CA ARG A 102 16.06 12.33 -4.12
C ARG A 102 15.11 11.13 -4.00
N LEU A 103 14.56 10.94 -2.80
CA LEU A 103 13.52 9.93 -2.53
C LEU A 103 12.20 10.63 -2.16
N SER A 104 11.12 10.28 -2.86
CA SER A 104 9.76 10.62 -2.45
C SER A 104 9.41 9.98 -1.10
N ALA A 105 8.39 10.49 -0.41
CA ALA A 105 7.96 9.94 0.88
C ALA A 105 7.64 8.43 0.82
N GLN A 106 7.00 7.98 -0.27
CA GLN A 106 6.67 6.59 -0.48
C GLN A 106 7.91 5.71 -0.71
N GLU A 107 8.88 6.21 -1.48
CA GLU A 107 10.15 5.50 -1.69
C GLU A 107 10.94 5.40 -0.39
N ARG A 108 10.94 6.46 0.44
CA ARG A 108 11.53 6.42 1.78
C ARG A 108 10.93 5.32 2.64
N ASP A 109 9.59 5.26 2.72
CA ASP A 109 8.90 4.23 3.51
C ASP A 109 9.23 2.81 3.04
N ARG A 110 9.36 2.62 1.72
CA ARG A 110 9.78 1.33 1.15
C ARG A 110 11.24 1.00 1.47
N VAL A 111 12.16 1.97 1.39
CA VAL A 111 13.56 1.77 1.79
C VAL A 111 13.65 1.38 3.27
N HIS A 112 12.94 2.10 4.15
CA HIS A 112 12.86 1.76 5.57
C HIS A 112 12.34 0.34 5.79
N ALA A 113 11.22 -0.02 5.17
CA ALA A 113 10.65 -1.34 5.32
C ALA A 113 11.57 -2.45 4.76
N SER A 114 12.24 -2.20 3.64
CA SER A 114 13.17 -3.15 3.03
C SER A 114 14.36 -3.40 3.95
N LEU A 115 14.88 -2.35 4.59
CA LEU A 115 15.95 -2.45 5.58
C LEU A 115 15.51 -3.22 6.84
N GLU A 116 14.28 -3.04 7.32
CA GLU A 116 13.77 -3.86 8.43
C GLU A 116 13.69 -5.35 8.08
N LEU A 117 13.30 -5.68 6.84
CA LEU A 117 13.24 -7.08 6.39
C LEU A 117 14.62 -7.71 6.16
N LEU A 118 15.68 -6.91 5.98
CA LEU A 118 17.04 -7.43 5.82
C LEU A 118 17.53 -8.20 7.05
N LYS A 119 17.01 -7.92 8.25
CA LYS A 119 17.32 -8.70 9.47
C LYS A 119 16.93 -10.18 9.32
N CYS A 120 15.82 -10.44 8.63
CA CYS A 120 15.36 -11.80 8.37
C CYS A 120 16.23 -12.52 7.33
N VAL A 121 17.01 -11.79 6.53
CA VAL A 121 17.83 -12.37 5.46
C VAL A 121 19.07 -13.10 6.00
N ARG A 122 19.50 -12.78 7.23
CA ARG A 122 20.60 -13.48 7.90
C ARG A 122 20.39 -15.00 7.96
N CYS A 123 19.15 -15.42 8.17
CA CYS A 123 18.79 -16.83 8.33
C CYS A 123 17.88 -17.36 7.22
N HIS A 124 17.25 -16.49 6.42
CA HIS A 124 16.26 -16.86 5.42
C HIS A 124 16.52 -16.18 4.07
N GLY A 125 16.47 -16.93 2.97
CA GLY A 125 16.44 -16.30 1.64
C GLY A 125 15.14 -15.52 1.38
N GLU A 126 15.18 -14.61 0.41
CA GLU A 126 14.02 -13.81 -0.02
C GLU A 126 12.78 -14.66 -0.35
N VAL A 127 12.97 -15.83 -0.96
CA VAL A 127 11.90 -16.78 -1.28
C VAL A 127 11.11 -17.19 -0.03
N ASN A 128 11.77 -17.35 1.12
CA ASN A 128 11.08 -17.71 2.35
C ASN A 128 10.32 -16.53 2.96
N LEU A 129 10.77 -15.29 2.75
CA LEU A 129 10.05 -14.09 3.15
C LEU A 129 8.76 -13.93 2.33
N LYS A 130 8.82 -14.19 1.01
CA LYS A 130 7.66 -14.15 0.12
C LYS A 130 6.53 -15.09 0.54
N LYS A 131 6.86 -16.26 1.11
CA LYS A 131 5.86 -17.22 1.63
C LYS A 131 5.01 -16.65 2.78
N LEU A 132 5.48 -15.63 3.50
CA LEU A 132 4.72 -14.97 4.56
C LEU A 132 3.75 -13.92 4.01
N ALA A 133 3.95 -13.45 2.78
CA ALA A 133 3.14 -12.46 2.10
C ALA A 133 1.66 -12.86 1.90
N PRO A 134 1.30 -14.11 1.55
CA PRO A 134 -0.09 -14.54 1.43
C PRO A 134 -0.82 -14.71 2.78
N MET A 135 -0.09 -14.90 3.88
CA MET A 135 -0.66 -15.17 5.19
C MET A 135 -1.48 -14.01 5.75
N GLY A 136 -2.36 -14.32 6.71
CA GLY A 136 -3.07 -13.31 7.48
C GLY A 136 -2.13 -12.51 8.38
N THR A 137 -2.49 -11.28 8.75
CA THR A 137 -1.67 -10.41 9.61
C THR A 137 -1.35 -11.06 10.95
N ALA A 138 -2.33 -11.70 11.59
CA ALA A 138 -2.17 -12.35 12.88
C ALA A 138 -1.26 -13.59 12.79
N GLU A 139 -1.48 -14.44 11.77
CA GLU A 139 -0.66 -15.62 11.50
C GLU A 139 0.80 -15.24 11.21
N ARG A 140 1.00 -14.20 10.38
CA ARG A 140 2.34 -13.68 10.08
C ARG A 140 3.04 -13.19 11.33
N LEU A 141 2.35 -12.43 12.18
CA LEU A 141 2.91 -11.92 13.43
C LEU A 141 3.32 -13.07 14.36
N GLU A 142 2.51 -14.12 14.44
CA GLU A 142 2.81 -15.29 15.24
C GLU A 142 4.06 -16.03 14.73
N ILE A 143 4.21 -16.18 13.40
CA ILE A 143 5.43 -16.73 12.81
C ILE A 143 6.65 -15.86 13.14
N ILE A 144 6.54 -14.54 13.01
CA ILE A 144 7.64 -13.61 13.31
C ILE A 144 8.04 -13.73 14.80
N ARG A 145 7.07 -13.81 15.72
CA ARG A 145 7.32 -14.01 17.16
C ARG A 145 8.03 -15.32 17.45
N ARG A 146 7.61 -16.41 16.79
CA ARG A 146 8.30 -17.71 16.90
C ARG A 146 9.73 -17.66 16.37
N MET A 147 10.00 -16.89 15.32
CA MET A 147 11.37 -16.72 14.82
C MET A 147 12.23 -15.91 15.78
N ARG A 148 11.65 -14.87 16.41
CA ARG A 148 12.33 -14.12 17.49
C ARG A 148 12.73 -15.04 18.64
N GLU A 149 11.90 -16.01 19.01
CA GLU A 149 12.17 -16.95 20.11
C GLU A 149 13.27 -17.97 19.79
N LYS A 150 13.75 -18.05 18.54
CA LYS A 150 14.85 -18.95 18.20
C LYS A 150 16.17 -18.45 18.78
N PRO A 151 17.05 -19.36 19.24
CA PRO A 151 18.42 -19.01 19.57
C PRO A 151 19.08 -18.37 18.34
N ASP A 152 19.90 -17.35 18.58
CA ASP A 152 20.61 -16.55 17.57
C ASP A 152 19.76 -15.62 16.68
N SER A 153 18.45 -15.48 16.94
CA SER A 153 17.62 -14.50 16.22
C SER A 153 18.13 -13.06 16.43
N GLY A 154 18.62 -12.77 17.64
CA GLY A 154 19.09 -11.44 18.03
C GLY A 154 18.01 -10.35 18.00
N MET A 155 16.73 -10.73 17.93
CA MET A 155 15.61 -9.81 17.75
C MET A 155 15.01 -9.35 19.08
N ALA A 156 14.76 -8.05 19.22
CA ALA A 156 14.07 -7.48 20.37
C ALA A 156 12.54 -7.71 20.31
N PRO A 157 11.82 -7.65 21.46
CA PRO A 157 10.38 -7.91 21.50
C PRO A 157 9.52 -7.04 20.58
N GLU A 158 9.85 -5.75 20.48
CA GLU A 158 9.18 -4.74 19.67
C GLU A 158 9.38 -4.94 18.16
N GLU A 159 10.50 -5.56 17.76
CA GLU A 159 10.87 -5.72 16.35
C GLU A 159 9.91 -6.64 15.60
N SER A 160 9.19 -7.53 16.29
CA SER A 160 8.16 -8.36 15.66
C SER A 160 7.04 -7.53 15.02
N ALA A 161 6.65 -6.43 15.68
CA ALA A 161 5.64 -5.51 15.16
C ALA A 161 6.21 -4.59 14.07
N GLU A 162 7.50 -4.25 14.14
CA GLU A 162 8.21 -3.48 13.11
C GLU A 162 8.32 -4.24 11.80
N ILE A 163 8.74 -5.51 11.86
CA ILE A 163 8.80 -6.40 10.69
C ILE A 163 7.40 -6.57 10.09
N LEU A 164 6.37 -6.76 10.91
CA LEU A 164 4.99 -6.85 10.42
C LEU A 164 4.57 -5.59 9.63
N ARG A 165 4.88 -4.41 10.17
CA ARG A 165 4.62 -3.12 9.50
C ARG A 165 5.43 -2.98 8.22
N ALA A 166 6.67 -3.48 8.18
CA ALA A 166 7.49 -3.48 6.99
C ALA A 166 6.83 -4.27 5.84
N TYR A 167 6.29 -5.46 6.12
CA TYR A 167 5.51 -6.20 5.11
C TYR A 167 4.33 -5.39 4.57
N GLN A 168 3.59 -4.68 5.42
CA GLN A 168 2.43 -3.88 5.01
C GLN A 168 2.86 -2.72 4.08
N LYS A 169 3.91 -1.99 4.46
CA LYS A 169 4.46 -0.88 3.67
C LYS A 169 4.94 -1.33 2.27
N ILE A 170 5.58 -2.49 2.18
CA ILE A 170 6.10 -3.01 0.89
C ILE A 170 4.96 -3.53 0.02
N GLN A 171 3.99 -4.24 0.60
CA GLN A 171 2.84 -4.76 -0.15
C GLN A 171 1.90 -3.63 -0.63
N GLY A 172 2.03 -2.40 -0.10
CA GLY A 172 1.30 -1.22 -0.57
C GLY A 172 -0.19 -1.21 -0.18
N PHE A 173 -0.54 -1.85 0.93
CA PHE A 173 -1.93 -1.97 1.42
C PHE A 173 -2.11 -1.45 2.85
#